data_AF-A0A7S2YUE9-F1
#
_entry.id   AF-A0A7S2YUE9-F1
#
_cell.length_a   1.000
_cell.length_b   1.000
_cell.length_c   1.000
_cell.angle_alpha   90.00
_cell.angle_beta   90.00
_cell.angle_gamma   90.00
#
_symmetry.space_group_name_H-M   'P 1'
#
loop_
_entity.id
_entity.type
_entity.pdbx_description
1 polymer ?
#
loop_
_entity_poly.entity_id
_entity_poly.type
_entity_poly.pdbx_seq_one_letter_code
_entity_poly.pdbx_strand_id
1 'polypeptide(L)'
;SATFGGGREEERRRKEDAAGPVRMTTLYEDDFVCLTDEGIEIKWYYFPTTISKKIQWDEVKCFRLEPVNLFTSKGWGMGFSNVWWACDTLRQFSCDQAKFLSVSTVEGCCRKGFSCRNLMKVKDIMDKYAGIMRAAEAQQSTRKR
;
A
#
# COMPACT_ATOMS: atom_id res chain seq x y z
N SER A 1 -9.46 -24.26 -54.94
CA SER A 1 -9.53 -24.63 -53.51
C SER A 1 -8.24 -24.30 -52.81
N ALA A 2 -8.26 -23.43 -51.79
CA ALA A 2 -7.41 -23.48 -50.59
C ALA A 2 -7.50 -22.16 -49.79
N THR A 3 -8.38 -22.18 -48.78
CA THR A 3 -8.23 -21.62 -47.42
C THR A 3 -7.63 -20.22 -47.21
N PHE A 4 -8.54 -19.25 -47.03
CA PHE A 4 -8.32 -17.96 -46.38
C PHE A 4 -8.39 -18.13 -44.85
N GLY A 5 -7.23 -18.38 -44.22
CA GLY A 5 -7.09 -18.68 -42.79
C GLY A 5 -6.48 -17.56 -41.93
N GLY A 6 -6.58 -16.29 -42.34
CA GLY A 6 -5.88 -15.18 -41.69
C GLY A 6 -6.62 -14.47 -40.54
N GLY A 7 -7.93 -14.67 -40.38
CA GLY A 7 -8.73 -13.81 -39.49
C GLY A 7 -8.62 -14.08 -37.99
N ARG A 8 -8.19 -15.28 -37.58
CA ARG A 8 -8.28 -15.71 -36.17
C ARG A 8 -7.06 -15.32 -35.32
N GLU A 9 -5.95 -14.99 -35.96
CA GLU A 9 -4.67 -14.68 -35.29
C GLU A 9 -4.51 -13.16 -35.06
N GLU A 10 -5.06 -12.35 -35.96
CA GLU A 10 -5.09 -10.89 -35.83
C GLU A 10 -6.07 -10.41 -34.73
N GLU A 11 -7.17 -11.13 -34.51
CA GLU A 11 -8.11 -10.86 -33.43
C GLU A 11 -7.55 -11.25 -32.05
N ARG A 12 -6.63 -12.24 -32.00
CA ARG A 12 -5.89 -12.61 -30.78
C ARG A 12 -4.88 -11.53 -30.38
N ARG A 13 -4.12 -11.00 -31.35
CA ARG A 13 -3.21 -9.85 -31.13
C ARG A 13 -3.95 -8.60 -30.67
N ARG A 14 -5.11 -8.30 -31.25
CA ARG A 14 -5.96 -7.17 -30.78
C ARG A 14 -6.51 -7.33 -29.37
N LYS A 15 -6.64 -8.56 -28.84
CA LYS A 15 -7.04 -8.80 -27.45
C LYS A 15 -5.87 -8.71 -26.46
N GLU A 16 -4.63 -8.89 -26.90
CA GLU A 16 -3.44 -8.68 -26.06
C GLU A 16 -3.11 -7.18 -25.90
N ASP A 17 -3.38 -6.34 -26.91
CA ASP A 17 -3.16 -4.89 -26.83
C ASP A 17 -4.27 -4.11 -26.07
N ALA A 18 -5.39 -4.77 -25.76
CA ALA A 18 -6.48 -4.18 -24.97
C ALA A 18 -6.25 -4.25 -23.45
N ALA A 19 -5.26 -5.02 -23.00
CA ALA A 19 -4.67 -4.88 -21.69
C ALA A 19 -3.58 -3.81 -21.76
N GLY A 20 -3.97 -2.57 -22.05
CA GLY A 20 -3.08 -1.43 -21.84
C GLY A 20 -2.47 -1.54 -20.44
N PRO A 21 -1.19 -1.14 -20.23
CA PRO A 21 -0.55 -1.30 -18.94
C PRO A 21 -1.50 -0.72 -17.90
N VAL A 22 -1.95 -1.57 -16.96
CA VAL A 22 -2.75 -1.11 -15.81
C VAL A 22 -1.89 -0.03 -15.19
N ARG A 23 -2.26 1.22 -15.45
CA ARG A 23 -1.45 2.37 -15.06
C ARG A 23 -1.67 2.53 -13.58
N MET A 24 -0.87 1.80 -12.81
CA MET A 24 -0.75 1.97 -11.37
C MET A 24 -0.50 3.45 -11.15
N THR A 25 -1.50 4.15 -10.65
CA THR A 25 -1.40 5.58 -10.46
C THR A 25 -0.76 5.82 -9.11
N THR A 26 0.53 6.15 -9.11
CA THR A 26 1.24 6.52 -7.89
C THR A 26 0.67 7.82 -7.33
N LEU A 27 0.02 7.74 -6.18
CA LEU A 27 -0.61 8.88 -5.51
C LEU A 27 0.39 9.63 -4.62
N TYR A 28 1.30 8.87 -4.01
CA TYR A 28 2.36 9.39 -3.17
C TYR A 28 3.55 8.43 -3.22
N GLU A 29 4.75 8.96 -3.38
CA GLU A 29 5.97 8.18 -3.29
C GLU A 29 6.95 8.87 -2.35
N ASP A 30 7.61 8.05 -1.54
CA ASP A 30 8.66 8.40 -0.62
C ASP A 30 9.76 7.32 -0.68
N ASP A 31 10.86 7.58 0.02
CA ASP A 31 12.00 6.67 0.02
C ASP A 31 11.65 5.30 0.63
N PHE A 32 10.72 5.27 1.59
CA PHE A 32 10.34 4.06 2.35
C PHE A 32 8.88 3.62 2.15
N VAL A 33 8.07 4.41 1.45
CA VAL A 33 6.66 4.07 1.20
C VAL A 33 6.20 4.59 -0.15
N CYS A 34 5.37 3.81 -0.83
CA CYS A 34 4.67 4.21 -2.04
C CYS A 34 3.18 3.91 -1.85
N LEU A 35 2.32 4.90 -2.08
CA LEU A 35 0.88 4.76 -2.13
C LEU A 35 0.44 4.78 -3.58
N THR A 36 -0.24 3.73 -3.97
CA THR A 36 -0.82 3.54 -5.30
C THR A 36 -2.33 3.47 -5.18
N ASP A 37 -3.02 3.47 -6.32
CA ASP A 37 -4.44 3.20 -6.43
C ASP A 37 -4.82 1.77 -6.00
N GLU A 38 -3.91 0.81 -6.07
CA GLU A 38 -4.14 -0.58 -5.59
C GLU A 38 -3.90 -0.76 -4.09
N GLY A 39 -2.96 0.00 -3.53
CA GLY A 39 -2.62 -0.14 -2.12
C GLY A 39 -1.36 0.58 -1.67
N ILE A 40 -0.87 0.13 -0.53
CA ILE A 40 0.29 0.64 0.18
C ILE A 40 1.46 -0.31 -0.05
N GLU A 41 2.54 0.20 -0.62
CA GLU A 41 3.81 -0.50 -0.70
C GLU A 41 4.80 0.11 0.30
N ILE A 42 5.13 -0.65 1.34
CA ILE A 42 6.15 -0.28 2.32
C ILE A 42 7.48 -0.87 1.84
N LYS A 43 8.39 0.01 1.40
CA LYS A 43 9.72 -0.38 0.94
C LYS A 43 10.57 -0.79 2.15
N TRP A 44 11.49 -1.73 1.94
CA TRP A 44 12.45 -2.18 2.97
C TRP A 44 11.79 -2.70 4.25
N TYR A 45 10.62 -3.31 4.10
CA TYR A 45 9.86 -3.86 5.20
C TYR A 45 10.52 -5.13 5.78
N TYR A 46 11.03 -6.00 4.90
CA TYR A 46 11.80 -7.17 5.29
C TYR A 46 13.31 -6.91 5.11
N PHE A 47 13.99 -6.55 6.19
CA PHE A 47 15.45 -6.48 6.22
C PHE A 47 16.01 -7.87 6.63
N PRO A 48 17.17 -8.32 6.12
CA PRO A 48 18.13 -7.67 5.21
C PRO A 48 17.80 -7.80 3.71
N THR A 49 16.71 -8.49 3.35
CA THR A 49 16.39 -8.77 1.94
C THR A 49 15.85 -7.55 1.17
N THR A 50 15.63 -6.41 1.85
CA THR A 50 15.06 -5.16 1.31
C THR A 50 13.71 -5.32 0.60
N ILE A 51 13.04 -6.44 0.83
CA ILE A 51 11.78 -6.77 0.14
C ILE A 51 10.69 -5.81 0.63
N SER A 52 9.98 -5.22 -0.34
CA SER A 52 8.80 -4.40 -0.08
C SER A 52 7.61 -5.23 0.36
N LYS A 53 6.82 -4.71 1.30
CA LYS A 53 5.52 -5.29 1.67
C LYS A 53 4.42 -4.50 0.97
N LYS A 54 3.65 -5.19 0.14
CA LYS A 54 2.42 -4.64 -0.46
C LYS A 54 1.22 -5.00 0.42
N ILE A 55 0.34 -4.04 0.63
CA ILE A 55 -0.91 -4.14 1.38
C ILE A 55 -1.98 -3.53 0.50
N GLN A 56 -2.94 -4.32 0.04
CA GLN A 56 -4.06 -3.81 -0.76
C GLN A 56 -5.01 -2.97 0.10
N TRP A 57 -5.72 -2.02 -0.51
CA TRP A 57 -6.70 -1.20 0.22
C TRP A 57 -7.79 -2.05 0.91
N ASP A 58 -8.18 -3.16 0.30
CA ASP A 58 -9.16 -4.11 0.85
C ASP A 58 -8.66 -4.80 2.14
N GLU A 59 -7.35 -4.93 2.30
CA GLU A 59 -6.74 -5.48 3.50
C GLU A 59 -6.61 -4.45 4.62
N VAL A 60 -6.74 -3.15 4.32
CA VAL A 60 -6.54 -2.06 5.30
C VAL A 60 -7.79 -1.90 6.16
N LYS A 61 -7.69 -2.30 7.43
CA LYS A 61 -8.78 -2.15 8.40
C LYS A 61 -8.82 -0.79 9.05
N CYS A 62 -7.65 -0.30 9.49
CA CYS A 62 -7.52 1.04 10.07
C CYS A 62 -6.07 1.51 10.00
N PHE A 63 -5.88 2.82 10.01
CA PHE A 63 -4.57 3.44 10.16
C PHE A 63 -4.55 4.32 11.40
N ARG A 64 -3.38 4.47 12.01
CA ARG A 64 -3.17 5.27 13.22
C ARG A 64 -1.86 6.05 13.13
N LEU A 65 -1.93 7.31 13.52
CA LEU A 65 -0.77 8.15 13.79
C LEU A 65 -0.12 7.72 15.10
N GLU A 66 1.13 7.32 15.05
CA GLU A 66 1.87 6.91 16.24
C GLU A 66 2.85 8.02 16.65
N PRO A 67 2.91 8.38 17.94
CA PRO A 67 3.87 9.36 18.43
C PRO A 67 5.30 8.83 18.29
N VAL A 68 6.22 9.73 17.90
CA VAL A 68 7.65 9.45 17.80
C VAL A 68 8.20 9.24 19.23
N ASN A 69 8.37 8.00 19.66
CA ASN A 69 9.10 7.70 20.88
C ASN A 69 10.21 6.68 20.57
N LEU A 70 11.44 6.96 21.01
CA LEU A 70 12.61 6.06 20.90
C LEU A 70 12.35 4.64 21.43
N PHE A 71 11.38 4.47 22.34
CA PHE A 71 10.97 3.18 22.88
C PHE A 71 9.94 2.43 22.02
N THR A 72 9.19 3.12 21.15
CA THR A 72 8.14 2.52 20.30
C THR A 72 8.59 2.33 18.85
N SER A 73 9.43 3.23 18.31
CA SER A 73 10.00 3.14 16.97
C SER A 73 11.42 2.59 17.03
N LYS A 74 11.57 1.28 16.88
CA LYS A 74 12.88 0.64 16.71
C LYS A 74 13.34 0.81 15.26
N GLY A 75 14.65 0.92 15.05
CA GLY A 75 15.37 0.80 13.75
C GLY A 75 14.64 0.01 12.67
N TRP A 76 14.18 -1.18 13.06
CA TRP A 76 13.45 -2.14 12.25
C TRP A 76 12.84 -3.22 13.18
N GLY A 77 11.73 -3.83 12.75
CA GLY A 77 11.12 -4.99 13.41
C GLY A 77 10.07 -4.64 14.48
N MET A 78 9.70 -5.64 15.28
CA MET A 78 8.75 -5.47 16.39
C MET A 78 9.46 -4.83 17.61
N GLY A 79 8.98 -3.68 18.06
CA GLY A 79 9.44 -3.04 19.29
C GLY A 79 8.73 -3.61 20.53
N PHE A 80 8.58 -2.79 21.57
CA PHE A 80 7.71 -3.10 22.74
C PHE A 80 6.21 -2.95 22.44
N SER A 81 5.85 -2.54 21.22
CA SER A 81 4.48 -2.40 20.75
C SER A 81 4.17 -3.48 19.72
N ASN A 82 2.88 -3.86 19.57
CA ASN A 82 2.39 -4.75 18.50
C ASN A 82 2.41 -4.08 17.11
N VAL A 83 3.48 -3.34 16.81
CA VAL A 83 3.74 -2.68 15.53
C VAL A 83 5.09 -3.18 15.03
N TRP A 84 5.08 -3.73 13.82
CA TRP A 84 6.26 -4.11 13.09
C TRP A 84 6.69 -2.97 12.19
N TRP A 85 7.82 -2.34 12.50
CA TRP A 85 8.32 -1.18 11.78
C TRP A 85 9.20 -1.59 10.61
N ALA A 86 8.98 -0.95 9.46
CA ALA A 86 9.91 -1.01 8.34
C ALA A 86 11.28 -0.42 8.73
N CYS A 87 12.33 -0.87 8.06
CA CYS A 87 13.68 -0.42 8.33
C CYS A 87 13.85 1.01 7.81
N ASP A 88 13.95 1.97 8.72
CA ASP A 88 14.14 3.38 8.40
C ASP A 88 15.32 3.96 9.19
N THR A 89 16.50 3.40 8.92
CA THR A 89 17.74 3.83 9.54
C THR A 89 18.18 5.20 9.02
N LEU A 90 17.94 5.53 7.75
CA LEU A 90 18.38 6.80 7.15
C LEU A 90 17.70 8.02 7.78
N ARG A 91 16.42 7.92 8.18
CA ARG A 91 15.73 9.04 8.83
C ARG A 91 15.91 9.07 10.34
N GLN A 92 16.19 7.94 10.98
CA GLN A 92 16.52 7.93 12.42
C GLN A 92 17.78 8.72 12.76
N PHE A 93 18.72 8.83 11.81
CA PHE A 93 19.91 9.68 11.96
C PHE A 93 19.72 11.12 11.46
N SER A 94 18.56 11.44 10.91
CA SER A 94 18.23 12.79 10.42
C SER A 94 17.34 13.49 11.45
N CYS A 95 17.60 14.75 11.80
CA CYS A 95 16.70 15.55 12.64
C CYS A 95 15.35 15.90 11.97
N ASP A 96 15.11 15.39 10.77
CA ASP A 96 13.87 15.56 10.04
C ASP A 96 12.80 14.70 10.73
N GLN A 97 11.80 15.35 11.33
CA GLN A 97 10.79 14.72 12.18
C GLN A 97 10.02 13.65 11.40
N ALA A 98 10.51 12.41 11.40
CA ALA A 98 9.84 11.28 10.79
C ALA A 98 8.48 11.11 11.47
N LYS A 99 7.40 11.32 10.73
CA LYS A 99 6.05 11.09 11.25
C LYS A 99 5.67 9.65 10.96
N PHE A 100 5.39 8.90 12.02
CA PHE A 100 5.15 7.47 11.96
C PHE A 100 3.66 7.15 11.78
N LEU A 101 3.35 6.27 10.82
CA LEU A 101 2.04 5.70 10.59
C LEU A 101 2.07 4.22 10.91
N SER A 102 1.00 3.70 11.50
CA SER A 102 0.75 2.26 11.58
C SER A 102 -0.54 1.89 10.88
N VAL A 103 -0.51 0.81 10.12
CA VAL A 103 -1.66 0.27 9.38
C VAL A 103 -1.98 -1.12 9.92
N SER A 104 -3.23 -1.32 10.31
CA SER A 104 -3.74 -2.63 10.72
C SER A 104 -4.36 -3.33 9.52
N THR A 105 -3.93 -4.56 9.25
CA THR A 105 -4.49 -5.38 8.18
C THR A 105 -5.53 -6.36 8.72
N VAL A 106 -6.47 -6.81 7.89
CA VAL A 106 -7.53 -7.76 8.28
C VAL A 106 -6.95 -9.08 8.80
N GLU A 107 -5.92 -9.61 8.13
CA GLU A 107 -5.32 -10.92 8.45
C GLU A 107 -4.08 -10.83 9.37
N GLY A 108 -3.70 -9.63 9.81
CA GLY A 108 -2.43 -9.41 10.52
C GLY A 108 -2.59 -9.33 12.03
N CYS A 109 -1.85 -10.15 12.79
CA CYS A 109 -1.76 -10.03 14.25
C CYS A 109 -0.95 -8.80 14.71
N CYS A 110 -0.06 -8.30 13.85
CA CYS A 110 0.81 -7.15 14.13
C CYS A 110 0.55 -6.03 13.12
N ARG A 111 0.42 -4.80 13.61
CA ARG A 111 0.28 -3.61 12.78
C ARG A 111 1.56 -3.34 11.99
N LYS A 112 1.43 -2.77 10.81
CA LYS A 112 2.51 -2.50 9.87
C LYS A 112 2.86 -1.02 9.97
N GLY A 113 4.01 -0.75 10.56
CA GLY A 113 4.49 0.60 10.81
C GLY A 113 5.44 1.08 9.70
N PHE A 114 5.27 2.31 9.26
CA PHE A 114 6.19 2.97 8.33
C PHE A 114 6.28 4.48 8.63
N SER A 115 7.35 5.10 8.16
CA SER A 115 7.57 6.54 8.24
C SER A 115 7.25 7.21 6.90
N CYS A 116 6.90 8.49 6.95
CA CYS A 116 6.68 9.30 5.76
C CYS A 116 7.10 10.75 6.00
N ARG A 117 7.55 11.45 4.94
CA ARG A 117 7.82 12.90 4.95
C ARG A 117 6.54 13.70 5.10
N ASN A 118 5.57 13.43 4.23
CA ASN A 118 4.33 14.21 4.17
C ASN A 118 3.13 13.46 4.73
N LEU A 119 2.98 13.53 6.04
CA LEU A 119 1.86 12.91 6.75
C LEU A 119 0.49 13.44 6.32
N MET A 120 0.39 14.73 5.98
CA MET A 120 -0.90 15.32 5.60
C MET A 120 -1.40 14.73 4.29
N LYS A 121 -0.50 14.61 3.29
CA LYS A 121 -0.83 13.99 2.00
C LYS A 121 -1.15 12.51 2.14
N VAL A 122 -0.35 11.77 2.93
CA VAL A 122 -0.62 10.36 3.23
C VAL A 122 -1.98 10.18 3.90
N LYS A 123 -2.29 11.00 4.92
CA LYS A 123 -3.57 10.96 5.63
C LYS A 123 -4.75 11.25 4.71
N ASP A 124 -4.65 12.28 3.87
CA ASP A 124 -5.72 12.65 2.92
C ASP A 124 -6.02 11.50 1.94
N ILE A 125 -4.98 10.87 1.40
CA ILE A 125 -5.12 9.68 0.55
C ILE A 125 -5.80 8.55 1.34
N MET A 126 -5.31 8.23 2.54
CA MET A 126 -5.87 7.16 3.37
C MET A 126 -7.35 7.42 3.72
N ASP A 127 -7.71 8.65 4.06
CA ASP A 127 -9.09 9.05 4.36
C ASP A 127 -9.99 8.90 3.13
N LYS A 128 -9.51 9.29 1.95
CA LYS A 128 -10.23 9.12 0.69
C LYS A 128 -10.52 7.66 0.40
N TYR A 129 -9.52 6.78 0.51
CA TYR A 129 -9.71 5.34 0.27
C TYR A 129 -10.56 4.67 1.36
N ALA A 130 -10.40 5.06 2.63
CA ALA A 130 -11.27 4.59 3.71
C ALA A 130 -12.74 4.99 3.48
N GLY A 131 -12.99 6.18 2.93
CA GLY A 131 -14.33 6.63 2.54
C GLY A 131 -14.93 5.78 1.41
N ILE A 132 -14.13 5.47 0.39
CA ILE A 132 -14.54 4.62 -0.73
C ILE A 132 -14.88 3.20 -0.24
N MET A 133 -14.06 2.63 0.65
CA MET A 133 -14.30 1.29 1.21
C MET A 133 -15.63 1.20 1.96
N ARG A 134 -15.93 2.19 2.82
CA ARG A 134 -17.21 2.25 3.55
C ARG A 134 -18.41 2.37 2.61
N ALA A 135 -18.27 3.14 1.52
CA ALA A 135 -19.31 3.26 0.50
C ALA A 135 -19.54 1.95 -0.26
N ALA A 136 -18.46 1.23 -0.61
CA ALA A 136 -18.53 -0.06 -1.29
C ALA A 136 -19.18 -1.15 -0.42
N GLU A 137 -18.86 -1.22 0.88
CA GLU A 137 -19.50 -2.13 1.83
C GLU A 137 -21.01 -1.85 1.96
N ALA A 138 -21.40 -0.58 2.02
CA ALA A 138 -22.81 -0.19 2.10
C ALA A 138 -23.62 -0.60 0.85
N GLN A 139 -23.00 -0.52 -0.35
CA GLN A 139 -23.61 -0.94 -1.61
C GLN A 139 -23.75 -2.47 -1.74
N GLN A 140 -22.81 -3.24 -1.19
CA GLN A 140 -22.94 -4.71 -1.17
C GLN A 140 -24.00 -5.21 -0.18
N SER A 141 -24.20 -4.51 0.94
CA SER A 141 -25.24 -4.85 1.91
C SER A 141 -26.66 -4.66 1.36
N THR A 142 -26.86 -3.62 0.55
CA THR A 142 -28.15 -3.31 -0.09
C THR A 142 -28.51 -4.24 -1.25
N ARG A 143 -27.52 -4.84 -1.91
CA ARG A 143 -27.71 -5.75 -3.07
C ARG A 143 -27.99 -7.21 -2.68
N LYS A 144 -27.81 -7.57 -1.41
CA LYS A 144 -28.06 -8.92 -0.85
C LYS A 144 -29.42 -9.04 -0.14
N ARG A 145 -30.26 -8.01 -0.21
CA ARG A 145 -31.67 -8.02 0.20
C ARG A 145 -32.56 -8.10 -1.03
#